data_AF-A0A833LUW1-F1
#
_entry.id   AF-A0A833LUW1-F1
#
_cell.length_a   1.000
_cell.length_b   1.000
_cell.length_c   1.000
_cell.angle_alpha   90.00
_cell.angle_beta   90.00
_cell.angle_gamma   90.00
#
_symmetry.space_group_name_H-M   'P 1'
#
loop_
_entity.id
_entity.type
_entity.pdbx_description
1 polymer ?
#
loop_
_entity_poly.entity_id
_entity_poly.type
_entity_poly.pdbx_seq_one_letter_code
_entity_poly.pdbx_strand_id
1 'polypeptide(L)'
;MTKDHLLGLYRTKLNHIQLTYASLVLWAYPDTPRFFEQLLAEMDGIPKPFPTLPALLRNDVAMRIACEELFDSAHRAAIKELFPLTKLYCHRTNQLAILKAQPWYQFWRILRNCWSHDMTFNFNPDEKTHLPVTWSGVTIDLSMNGKPLNHGRCSRDKLRELIETAQVFVEGLA
;
A
#
# COMPACT_ATOMS: atom_id res chain seq x y z
N MET A 1 -9.13 20.89 3.77
CA MET A 1 -8.86 19.88 2.72
C MET A 1 -10.12 19.78 1.90
N THR A 2 -10.04 20.11 0.61
CA THR A 2 -11.16 20.01 -0.33
C THR A 2 -11.28 18.59 -0.87
N LYS A 3 -12.42 18.25 -1.48
CA LYS A 3 -12.62 16.98 -2.18
C LYS A 3 -11.57 16.77 -3.26
N ASP A 4 -11.31 17.77 -4.10
CA ASP A 4 -10.33 17.70 -5.18
C ASP A 4 -8.90 17.45 -4.67
N HIS A 5 -8.54 18.07 -3.54
CA HIS A 5 -7.25 17.81 -2.90
C HIS A 5 -7.17 16.35 -2.44
N LEU A 6 -8.20 15.82 -1.76
CA LEU A 6 -8.23 14.42 -1.34
C LEU A 6 -8.12 13.47 -2.55
N LEU A 7 -8.90 13.69 -3.61
CA LEU A 7 -8.82 12.90 -4.85
C LEU A 7 -7.44 13.01 -5.51
N GLY A 8 -6.78 14.17 -5.44
CA GLY A 8 -5.39 14.34 -5.85
C GLY A 8 -4.44 13.42 -5.09
N LEU A 9 -4.62 13.27 -3.77
CA LEU A 9 -3.81 12.37 -2.95
C LEU A 9 -4.04 10.90 -3.31
N TYR A 10 -5.29 10.50 -3.57
CA TYR A 10 -5.60 9.15 -4.08
C TYR A 10 -4.88 8.86 -5.40
N ARG A 11 -5.00 9.76 -6.39
CA ARG A 11 -4.29 9.65 -7.68
C ARG A 11 -2.79 9.53 -7.49
N THR A 12 -2.19 10.36 -6.64
CA THR A 12 -0.75 10.29 -6.34
C THR A 12 -0.35 8.94 -5.77
N LYS A 13 -1.12 8.37 -4.85
CA LYS A 13 -0.81 7.05 -4.27
C LYS A 13 -1.00 5.90 -5.25
N LEU A 14 -2.03 5.95 -6.11
CA LEU A 14 -2.20 4.97 -7.18
C LEU A 14 -1.09 5.06 -8.23
N ASN A 15 -0.72 6.28 -8.63
CA ASN A 15 0.43 6.50 -9.53
C ASN A 15 1.73 6.00 -8.91
N HIS A 16 1.92 6.16 -7.59
CA HIS A 16 3.08 5.60 -6.90
C HIS A 16 3.09 4.07 -6.99
N ILE A 17 1.97 3.39 -6.73
CA ILE A 17 1.86 1.93 -6.89
C ILE A 17 2.17 1.51 -8.33
N GLN A 18 1.64 2.23 -9.33
CA GLN A 18 1.90 1.96 -10.75
C GLN A 18 3.38 2.13 -11.11
N LEU A 19 4.02 3.23 -10.68
CA LEU A 19 5.45 3.48 -10.91
C LEU A 19 6.32 2.44 -10.22
N THR A 20 5.95 2.01 -9.01
CA THR A 20 6.62 0.91 -8.34
C THR A 20 6.51 -0.37 -9.15
N TYR A 21 5.31 -0.74 -9.61
CA TYR A 21 5.12 -1.93 -10.45
C TYR A 21 5.94 -1.86 -11.74
N ALA A 22 5.92 -0.72 -12.45
CA ALA A 22 6.74 -0.51 -13.64
C ALA A 22 8.24 -0.70 -13.34
N SER A 23 8.71 -0.19 -12.19
CA SER A 23 10.08 -0.41 -11.74
C SER A 23 10.39 -1.89 -11.52
N LEU A 24 9.49 -2.65 -10.90
CA LEU A 24 9.68 -4.10 -10.70
C LEU A 24 9.80 -4.85 -12.02
N VAL A 25 9.02 -4.48 -13.03
CA VAL A 25 9.10 -5.07 -14.38
C VAL A 25 10.49 -4.82 -14.96
N LEU A 26 11.02 -3.61 -14.80
CA LEU A 26 12.38 -3.29 -15.23
C LEU A 26 13.42 -4.11 -14.45
N TRP A 27 13.32 -4.16 -13.12
CA TRP A 27 14.28 -4.90 -12.28
C TRP A 27 14.23 -6.42 -12.48
N ALA A 28 13.11 -6.97 -12.94
CA ALA A 28 12.96 -8.39 -13.26
C ALA A 28 13.56 -8.78 -14.63
N TYR A 29 14.00 -7.81 -15.43
CA TYR A 29 14.58 -8.11 -16.73
C TYR A 29 15.98 -8.74 -16.57
N PRO A 30 16.29 -9.88 -17.23
CA PRO A 30 17.54 -10.62 -16.98
C PRO A 30 18.83 -9.82 -17.18
N ASP A 31 18.87 -8.93 -18.18
CA ASP A 31 20.06 -8.12 -18.49
C ASP A 31 20.15 -6.82 -17.69
N THR A 32 19.25 -6.59 -16.72
CA THR A 32 19.22 -5.35 -15.94
C THR A 32 20.56 -4.95 -15.35
N PRO A 33 21.36 -5.87 -14.76
CA PRO A 33 22.67 -5.50 -14.21
C PRO A 33 23.60 -4.88 -15.27
N ARG A 34 23.61 -5.45 -16.49
CA ARG A 34 24.45 -4.96 -17.58
C ARG A 34 24.02 -3.57 -18.05
N PHE A 35 22.73 -3.38 -18.31
CA PHE A 35 22.19 -2.08 -18.75
C PHE A 35 22.36 -1.01 -17.68
N PHE A 36 22.13 -1.36 -16.41
CA PHE A 36 22.29 -0.44 -15.30
C PHE A 36 23.73 0.07 -15.17
N GLU A 37 24.72 -0.83 -15.27
CA GLU A 37 26.13 -0.45 -15.20
C GLU A 37 26.54 0.47 -16.35
N GLN A 38 26.05 0.20 -17.58
CA GLN A 38 26.28 1.05 -18.74
C GLN A 38 25.69 2.46 -18.54
N LEU A 39 24.41 2.55 -18.17
CA LEU A 39 23.74 3.83 -17.93
C LEU A 39 24.38 4.60 -16.77
N LEU A 40 24.75 3.92 -15.68
CA LEU A 40 25.39 4.55 -14.53
C LEU A 40 26.78 5.11 -14.87
N ALA A 41 27.49 4.50 -15.82
CA ALA A 41 28.78 5.00 -16.32
C ALA A 41 28.61 6.24 -17.22
N GLU A 42 27.50 6.33 -17.96
CA GLU A 42 27.16 7.48 -18.82
C GLU A 42 26.58 8.68 -18.03
N MET A 43 26.04 8.43 -16.84
CA MET A 43 25.48 9.47 -15.98
C MET A 43 26.58 10.26 -15.26
N ASP A 44 26.99 11.38 -15.86
CA ASP A 44 27.85 12.38 -15.24
C ASP A 44 27.09 13.36 -14.34
N GLY A 45 27.72 13.79 -13.25
CA GLY A 45 27.18 14.83 -12.36
C GLY A 45 26.06 14.38 -11.40
N ILE A 46 25.68 13.10 -11.41
CA ILE A 46 24.66 12.55 -10.51
C ILE A 46 25.34 11.89 -9.31
N PRO A 47 25.01 12.27 -8.06
CA PRO A 47 25.54 11.62 -6.87
C PRO A 47 25.26 10.11 -6.90
N LYS A 48 26.27 9.31 -6.53
CA LYS A 48 26.19 7.85 -6.44
C LYS A 48 26.22 7.41 -4.97
N PRO A 49 25.14 7.65 -4.20
CA PRO A 49 25.15 7.46 -2.74
C PRO A 49 25.27 5.98 -2.30
N PHE A 50 25.02 5.03 -3.21
CA PHE A 50 25.04 3.60 -2.92
C PHE A 50 26.06 2.86 -3.80
N PRO A 51 27.35 2.86 -3.42
CA PRO A 51 28.40 2.19 -4.20
C PRO A 51 28.20 0.66 -4.29
N THR A 52 27.40 0.08 -3.40
CA THR A 52 27.06 -1.35 -3.36
C THR A 52 25.93 -1.75 -4.31
N LEU A 53 25.31 -0.79 -5.01
CA LEU A 53 24.15 -1.05 -5.87
C LEU A 53 24.42 -2.08 -7.00
N PRO A 54 25.57 -2.05 -7.72
CA PRO A 54 25.87 -3.10 -8.69
C PRO A 54 25.93 -4.51 -8.07
N ALA A 55 26.45 -4.63 -6.84
CA ALA A 55 26.50 -5.90 -6.13
C ALA A 55 25.10 -6.38 -5.70
N LEU A 56 24.21 -5.46 -5.32
CA LEU A 56 22.81 -5.77 -5.06
C LEU A 56 22.15 -6.34 -6.34
N LEU A 57 22.29 -5.65 -7.48
CA LEU A 57 21.66 -6.06 -8.75
C LEU A 57 22.09 -7.44 -9.25
N ARG A 58 23.32 -7.88 -8.91
CA ARG A 58 23.86 -9.20 -9.28
C ARG A 58 23.48 -10.31 -8.29
N ASN A 59 22.77 -9.99 -7.21
CA ASN A 59 22.35 -10.95 -6.19
C ASN A 59 20.85 -11.20 -6.29
N ASP A 60 20.47 -12.28 -6.98
CA ASP A 60 19.07 -12.62 -7.25
C ASP A 60 18.20 -12.73 -5.98
N VAL A 61 18.77 -13.28 -4.90
CA VAL A 61 18.04 -13.44 -3.64
C VAL A 61 17.78 -12.08 -3.00
N ALA A 62 18.82 -11.23 -2.91
CA ALA A 62 18.69 -9.90 -2.34
C ALA A 62 17.77 -9.01 -3.19
N MET A 63 17.87 -9.10 -4.52
CA MET A 63 16.99 -8.38 -5.45
C MET A 63 15.53 -8.78 -5.29
N ARG A 64 15.25 -10.09 -5.20
CA ARG A 64 13.88 -10.56 -4.98
C ARG A 64 13.29 -10.00 -3.69
N ILE A 65 14.04 -10.05 -2.59
CA ILE A 65 13.61 -9.50 -1.29
C ILE A 65 13.39 -7.98 -1.39
N ALA A 66 14.32 -7.25 -2.00
CA ALA A 66 14.22 -5.79 -2.16
C ALA A 66 13.02 -5.39 -3.01
N CYS A 67 12.76 -6.11 -4.10
CA CYS A 67 11.59 -5.92 -4.97
C CYS A 67 10.27 -6.21 -4.24
N GLU A 68 10.22 -7.28 -3.45
CA GLU A 68 9.05 -7.60 -2.61
C GLU A 68 8.75 -6.47 -1.62
N GLU A 69 9.75 -6.00 -0.86
CA GLU A 69 9.55 -4.90 0.10
C GLU A 69 9.25 -3.56 -0.60
N LEU A 70 9.89 -3.27 -1.74
CA LEU A 70 9.60 -2.06 -2.51
C LEU A 70 8.11 -2.01 -2.88
N PHE A 71 7.54 -3.12 -3.36
CA PHE A 71 6.13 -3.15 -3.72
C PHE A 71 5.19 -3.07 -2.52
N ASP A 72 5.56 -3.74 -1.43
CA ASP A 72 4.78 -3.75 -0.20
C ASP A 72 4.76 -2.36 0.44
N SER A 73 5.89 -1.64 0.39
CA SER A 73 6.03 -0.29 0.92
C SER A 73 5.06 0.70 0.25
N ALA A 74 4.87 0.60 -1.07
CA ALA A 74 3.98 1.48 -1.82
C ALA A 74 2.51 1.30 -1.40
N HIS A 75 2.05 0.05 -1.27
CA HIS A 75 0.71 -0.26 -0.79
C HIS A 75 0.52 0.11 0.68
N ARG A 76 1.51 -0.20 1.52
CA ARG A 76 1.51 0.14 2.95
C ARG A 76 1.34 1.64 3.15
N ALA A 77 2.09 2.45 2.39
CA ALA A 77 1.98 3.90 2.43
C ALA A 77 0.59 4.38 2.02
N ALA A 78 0.04 3.86 0.92
CA ALA A 78 -1.29 4.24 0.44
C ALA A 78 -2.38 3.95 1.48
N ILE A 79 -2.39 2.75 2.05
CA ILE A 79 -3.39 2.36 3.06
C ILE A 79 -3.26 3.22 4.33
N LYS A 80 -2.03 3.40 4.84
CA LYS A 80 -1.81 4.11 6.10
C LYS A 80 -2.18 5.58 6.02
N GLU A 81 -1.94 6.21 4.88
CA GLU A 81 -2.10 7.65 4.70
C GLU A 81 -3.50 8.02 4.22
N LEU A 82 -4.08 7.29 3.26
CA LEU A 82 -5.36 7.67 2.68
C LEU A 82 -6.52 7.47 3.66
N PHE A 83 -6.51 6.42 4.48
CA PHE A 83 -7.58 6.18 5.47
C PHE A 83 -7.83 7.36 6.43
N PRO A 84 -6.82 7.87 7.17
CA PRO A 84 -7.03 9.01 8.06
C PRO A 84 -7.40 10.29 7.31
N LEU A 85 -6.89 10.51 6.09
CA LEU A 85 -7.24 11.67 5.27
C LEU A 85 -8.71 11.63 4.85
N THR A 86 -9.20 10.47 4.39
CA THR A 86 -10.60 10.25 4.03
C THR A 86 -11.52 10.39 5.23
N LYS A 87 -11.13 9.83 6.37
CA LYS A 87 -11.86 10.00 7.64
C LYS A 87 -11.92 11.47 8.06
N LEU A 88 -10.81 12.21 7.95
CA LEU A 88 -10.73 13.63 8.27
C LEU A 88 -11.62 14.48 7.35
N TYR A 89 -11.62 14.19 6.05
CA TYR A 89 -12.51 14.84 5.10
C TYR A 89 -13.98 14.60 5.47
N CYS A 90 -14.39 13.34 5.61
CA CYS A 90 -15.76 12.98 5.95
C CYS A 90 -16.20 13.54 7.31
N HIS A 91 -15.29 13.65 8.27
CA HIS A 91 -15.59 14.29 9.55
C HIS A 91 -15.88 15.80 9.37
N ARG A 92 -15.05 16.50 8.58
CA ARG A 92 -15.21 17.94 8.31
C ARG A 92 -16.45 18.26 7.46
N THR A 93 -16.90 17.34 6.63
CA THR A 93 -18.08 17.48 5.77
C THR A 93 -19.35 16.84 6.35
N ASN A 94 -19.33 16.40 7.62
CA ASN A 94 -20.44 15.72 8.28
C ASN A 94 -20.92 14.41 7.60
N GLN A 95 -20.05 13.76 6.82
CA GLN A 95 -20.31 12.50 6.10
C GLN A 95 -19.68 11.29 6.80
N LEU A 96 -19.18 11.43 8.03
CA LEU A 96 -18.50 10.36 8.76
C LEU A 96 -19.40 9.13 8.98
N ALA A 97 -20.71 9.32 9.20
CA ALA A 97 -21.66 8.22 9.33
C ALA A 97 -21.75 7.40 8.04
N ILE A 98 -21.77 8.09 6.88
CA ILE A 98 -21.82 7.48 5.55
C ILE A 98 -20.55 6.67 5.28
N LEU A 99 -19.37 7.21 5.64
CA LEU A 99 -18.09 6.50 5.55
C LEU A 99 -18.09 5.23 6.42
N LYS A 100 -18.53 5.33 7.67
CA LYS A 100 -18.56 4.18 8.60
C LYS A 100 -19.53 3.07 8.17
N ALA A 101 -20.57 3.42 7.40
CA ALA A 101 -21.52 2.47 6.86
C ALA A 101 -20.98 1.68 5.65
N GLN A 102 -19.83 2.07 5.09
CA GLN A 102 -19.25 1.36 3.95
C GLN A 102 -18.77 -0.05 4.35
N PRO A 103 -19.03 -1.08 3.53
CA PRO A 103 -18.71 -2.47 3.88
C PRO A 103 -17.19 -2.71 4.03
N TRP A 104 -16.38 -1.91 3.36
CA TRP A 104 -14.92 -1.97 3.43
C TRP A 104 -14.31 -1.15 4.59
N TYR A 105 -15.09 -0.34 5.32
CA TYR A 105 -14.54 0.61 6.29
C TYR A 105 -13.80 -0.10 7.45
N GLN A 106 -14.45 -1.08 8.07
CA GLN A 106 -13.84 -1.81 9.21
C GLN A 106 -12.65 -2.65 8.74
N PHE A 107 -12.76 -3.25 7.56
CA PHE A 107 -11.69 -3.99 6.92
C PHE A 107 -10.44 -3.11 6.72
N TRP A 108 -10.61 -1.93 6.11
CA TRP A 108 -9.52 -0.98 5.90
C TRP A 108 -8.92 -0.48 7.23
N ARG A 109 -9.76 -0.17 8.21
CA ARG A 109 -9.33 0.28 9.55
C ARG A 109 -8.37 -0.73 10.19
N ILE A 110 -8.75 -2.01 10.19
CA ILE A 110 -7.96 -3.10 10.78
C ILE A 110 -6.64 -3.29 10.02
N LEU A 111 -6.69 -3.32 8.69
CA LEU A 111 -5.48 -3.44 7.86
C LEU A 111 -4.50 -2.28 8.09
N ARG A 112 -5.01 -1.05 8.13
CA ARG A 112 -4.21 0.14 8.41
C ARG A 112 -3.50 0.03 9.76
N ASN A 113 -4.18 -0.48 10.78
CA ASN A 113 -3.58 -0.66 12.10
C ASN A 113 -2.47 -1.70 12.06
N CYS A 114 -2.71 -2.86 11.45
CA CYS A 114 -1.67 -3.88 11.26
C CYS A 114 -0.40 -3.32 10.58
N TRP A 115 -0.56 -2.58 9.47
CA TRP A 115 0.58 -1.97 8.76
C TRP A 115 1.23 -0.78 9.45
N SER A 116 0.55 -0.17 10.42
CA SER A 116 1.14 0.93 11.18
C SER A 116 2.14 0.47 12.23
N HIS A 117 2.14 -0.82 12.55
CA HIS A 117 2.99 -1.42 13.57
C HIS A 117 3.98 -2.41 12.92
N ASP A 118 4.00 -3.64 13.42
CA ASP A 118 4.96 -4.72 13.14
C ASP A 118 4.48 -5.69 12.05
N MET A 119 3.47 -5.30 11.27
CA MET A 119 2.77 -6.16 10.30
C MET A 119 2.15 -7.43 10.91
N THR A 120 1.86 -7.41 12.21
CA THR A 120 1.13 -8.47 12.90
C THR A 120 -0.29 -8.01 13.19
N PHE A 121 -1.26 -8.92 13.06
CA PHE A 121 -2.62 -8.65 13.51
C PHE A 121 -2.66 -8.61 15.03
N ASN A 122 -2.78 -7.41 15.60
CA ASN A 122 -2.88 -7.21 17.04
C ASN A 122 -4.20 -6.48 17.33
N PHE A 123 -5.29 -7.25 17.44
CA PHE A 123 -6.63 -6.69 17.55
C PHE A 123 -6.88 -6.11 18.95
N ASN A 124 -7.26 -4.85 19.02
CA ASN A 124 -7.69 -4.22 20.26
C ASN A 124 -9.14 -4.65 20.64
N PRO A 125 -9.61 -4.38 21.87
CA PRO A 125 -10.96 -4.79 22.30
C PRO A 125 -12.09 -4.29 21.40
N ASP A 126 -12.00 -3.06 20.88
CA ASP A 126 -13.00 -2.49 19.97
C ASP A 126 -13.03 -3.26 18.63
N GLU A 127 -11.87 -3.49 18.02
CA GLU A 127 -11.76 -4.25 16.77
C GLU A 127 -12.32 -5.67 16.90
N LYS A 128 -12.08 -6.34 18.03
CA LYS A 128 -12.61 -7.68 18.29
C LYS A 128 -14.14 -7.72 18.24
N THR A 129 -14.84 -6.65 18.60
CA THR A 129 -16.31 -6.60 18.53
C THR A 129 -16.86 -6.51 17.11
N HIS A 130 -16.02 -6.14 16.14
CA HIS A 130 -16.39 -6.01 14.74
C HIS A 130 -15.98 -7.23 13.90
N LEU A 131 -15.23 -8.18 14.47
CA LEU A 131 -14.80 -9.38 13.77
C LEU A 131 -15.89 -10.48 13.79
N PRO A 132 -16.00 -11.30 12.73
CA PRO A 132 -15.22 -11.26 11.50
C PRO A 132 -15.66 -10.12 10.56
N VAL A 133 -14.71 -9.59 9.78
CA VAL A 133 -15.00 -8.67 8.68
C VAL A 133 -14.64 -9.33 7.36
N THR A 134 -15.57 -9.30 6.41
CA THR A 134 -15.35 -9.83 5.06
C THR A 134 -15.54 -8.74 4.02
N TRP A 135 -14.55 -8.58 3.15
CA TRP A 135 -14.63 -7.68 2.01
C TRP A 135 -13.91 -8.30 0.80
N SER A 136 -14.55 -8.23 -0.37
CA SER A 136 -14.03 -8.76 -1.64
C SER A 136 -13.47 -10.20 -1.57
N GLY A 137 -14.19 -11.07 -0.86
CA GLY A 137 -13.81 -12.49 -0.68
C GLY A 137 -12.71 -12.75 0.35
N VAL A 138 -12.18 -11.70 1.00
CA VAL A 138 -11.19 -11.81 2.07
C VAL A 138 -11.86 -11.65 3.42
N THR A 139 -11.64 -12.60 4.32
CA THR A 139 -12.13 -12.53 5.70
C THR A 139 -10.97 -12.32 6.67
N ILE A 140 -11.11 -11.33 7.55
CA ILE A 140 -10.29 -11.16 8.75
C ILE A 140 -11.14 -11.62 9.93
N ASP A 141 -10.63 -12.56 10.71
CA ASP A 141 -11.32 -13.13 11.88
C ASP A 141 -10.41 -13.17 13.12
N LEU A 142 -10.99 -13.52 14.27
CA LEU A 142 -10.29 -13.56 15.55
C LEU A 142 -9.12 -14.56 15.58
N SER A 143 -9.14 -15.61 14.76
CA SER A 143 -8.06 -16.60 14.70
C SER A 143 -6.77 -16.03 14.12
N MET A 144 -6.84 -14.83 13.53
CA MET A 144 -5.70 -14.13 12.95
C MET A 144 -4.91 -13.33 13.99
N ASN A 145 -5.42 -13.17 15.21
CA ASN A 145 -4.73 -12.41 16.25
C ASN A 145 -3.34 -13.02 16.56
N GLY A 146 -2.32 -12.17 16.66
CA GLY A 146 -0.92 -12.53 16.82
C GLY A 146 -0.24 -13.09 15.58
N LYS A 147 -0.93 -13.16 14.43
CA LYS A 147 -0.35 -13.71 13.19
C LYS A 147 0.17 -12.61 12.27
N PRO A 148 1.28 -12.83 11.55
CA PRO A 148 1.77 -11.90 10.55
C PRO A 148 0.74 -11.76 9.42
N LEU A 149 0.59 -10.55 8.91
CA LEU A 149 -0.16 -10.29 7.68
C LEU A 149 0.67 -10.81 6.51
N ASN A 150 0.14 -11.80 5.80
CA ASN A 150 0.75 -12.33 4.59
C ASN A 150 -0.10 -12.03 3.34
N HIS A 151 0.57 -11.90 2.21
CA HIS A 151 -0.03 -11.58 0.90
C HIS A 151 -1.10 -12.58 0.44
N GLY A 152 -1.03 -13.82 0.92
CA GLY A 152 -2.04 -14.84 0.62
C GLY A 152 -3.43 -14.55 1.18
N ARG A 153 -3.53 -13.69 2.20
CA ARG A 153 -4.82 -13.29 2.80
C ARG A 153 -5.29 -11.94 2.32
N CYS A 154 -4.38 -11.00 2.02
CA CYS A 154 -4.73 -9.72 1.42
C CYS A 154 -3.71 -9.41 0.32
N SER A 155 -4.00 -9.86 -0.91
CA SER A 155 -3.08 -9.69 -2.02
C SER A 155 -2.93 -8.22 -2.39
N ARG A 156 -1.80 -7.87 -3.00
CA ARG A 156 -1.53 -6.52 -3.54
C ARG A 156 -2.68 -6.01 -4.41
N ASP A 157 -3.27 -6.88 -5.23
CA ASP A 157 -4.45 -6.54 -6.03
C ASP A 157 -5.66 -6.15 -5.18
N LYS A 158 -5.91 -6.87 -4.07
CA LYS A 158 -7.00 -6.54 -3.14
C LYS A 158 -6.74 -5.21 -2.43
N LEU A 159 -5.47 -4.86 -2.18
CA LEU A 159 -5.13 -3.57 -1.58
C LEU A 159 -5.38 -2.42 -2.56
N ARG A 160 -4.97 -2.60 -3.81
CA ARG A 160 -5.28 -1.65 -4.89
C ARG A 160 -6.79 -1.49 -5.06
N GLU A 161 -7.53 -2.60 -5.15
CA GLU A 161 -8.99 -2.61 -5.26
C GLU A 161 -9.65 -1.83 -4.10
N LEU A 162 -9.13 -1.96 -2.88
CA LEU A 162 -9.63 -1.24 -1.70
C LEU A 162 -9.42 0.27 -1.83
N ILE A 163 -8.24 0.68 -2.29
CA ILE A 163 -7.90 2.09 -2.52
C ILE A 163 -8.79 2.69 -3.61
N GLU A 164 -8.97 1.99 -4.73
CA GLU A 164 -9.83 2.40 -5.84
C GLU A 164 -11.30 2.49 -5.41
N THR A 165 -11.79 1.50 -4.68
CA THR A 165 -13.16 1.51 -4.11
C THR A 165 -13.38 2.73 -3.23
N ALA A 166 -12.41 3.05 -2.37
CA ALA A 166 -12.51 4.21 -1.50
C ALA A 166 -12.39 5.53 -2.26
N GLN A 167 -11.62 5.59 -3.36
CA GLN A 167 -11.58 6.75 -4.24
C GLN A 167 -12.95 7.02 -4.86
N VAL A 168 -13.57 5.99 -5.45
CA VAL A 168 -14.91 6.08 -6.07
C VAL A 168 -15.95 6.54 -5.04
N PHE A 169 -15.84 6.05 -3.80
CA PHE A 169 -16.67 6.56 -2.70
C PHE A 169 -16.49 8.07 -2.51
N VAL A 170 -15.26 8.57 -2.42
CA VAL A 170 -14.98 10.01 -2.27
C VAL A 170 -15.50 10.80 -3.47
N GLU A 171 -15.40 10.26 -4.69
CA GLU A 171 -15.95 10.88 -5.90
C GLU A 171 -17.48 11.05 -5.84
N GLY A 172 -18.18 10.11 -5.18
CA GLY A 172 -19.63 10.17 -4.96
C GLY A 172 -20.09 11.07 -3.82
N LEU A 173 -19.18 11.60 -2.99
CA LEU A 173 -19.54 12.49 -1.88
C LEU A 173 -19.94 13.88 -2.35
N ALA A 174 -20.92 14.48 -1.67
CA ALA A 174 -21.31 15.88 -1.87
C ALA A 174 -20.22 16.85 -1.36
#